data_AF-X1P069-F1
#
_entry.id   AF-X1P069-F1
#
_cell.length_a   1.000
_cell.length_b   1.000
_cell.length_c   1.000
_cell.angle_alpha   90.00
_cell.angle_beta   90.00
_cell.angle_gamma   90.00
#
_symmetry.space_group_name_H-M   'P 1'
#
loop_
_entity.id
_entity.type
_entity.pdbx_description
1 polymer ?
#
loop_
_entity_poly.entity_id
_entity_poly.type
_entity_poly.pdbx_seq_one_letter_code
_entity_poly.pdbx_strand_id
1 'polypeptide(L)' 'KAPILWMHEAITYLGLDRLGLTRPDRAMYRLIKKGALHPKKIAGRFAFDKAELDIVVANGDQKRGRGRPRKFQLRK' A
#
# COMPACT_ATOMS: atom_id res chain seq x y z
N LYS A 1 16.64 -15.48 6.71
CA LYS A 1 16.08 -14.32 7.45
C LYS A 1 15.50 -13.37 6.40
N ALA A 2 14.20 -13.13 6.35
CA ALA A 2 13.64 -12.18 5.37
C ALA A 2 14.13 -10.76 5.74
N PRO A 3 14.55 -9.95 4.76
CA PRO A 3 14.95 -8.56 5.03
C PRO A 3 13.71 -7.78 5.49
N ILE A 4 13.81 -7.18 6.67
CA ILE A 4 12.80 -6.28 7.23
C ILE A 4 13.13 -4.87 6.73
N LEU A 5 12.16 -4.21 6.11
CA LEU A 5 12.28 -2.86 5.59
C LEU A 5 11.52 -1.89 6.48
N TRP A 6 12.14 -0.79 6.87
CA TRP A 6 11.48 0.27 7.63
C TRP A 6 10.64 1.18 6.72
N MET A 7 9.81 2.05 7.28
CA MET A 7 8.90 2.92 6.52
C MET A 7 9.56 3.65 5.34
N HIS A 8 10.71 4.29 5.56
CA HIS A 8 11.43 5.03 4.52
C HIS A 8 11.96 4.11 3.39
N GLU A 9 12.46 2.93 3.76
CA GLU A 9 12.91 1.93 2.78
C GLU A 9 11.73 1.38 2.00
N ALA A 10 10.61 1.09 2.66
CA ALA A 10 9.39 0.62 2.03
C ALA A 10 8.81 1.66 1.05
N ILE A 11 8.82 2.95 1.42
CA ILE A 11 8.44 4.07 0.53
C ILE A 11 9.32 4.09 -0.72
N THR A 12 10.63 3.96 -0.53
CA THR A 12 11.61 3.94 -1.62
C THR A 12 11.43 2.70 -2.50
N TYR A 13 11.20 1.55 -1.88
CA TYR A 13 10.99 0.27 -2.53
C TYR A 13 9.75 0.27 -3.42
N LEU A 14 8.64 0.83 -2.92
CA LEU A 14 7.41 1.01 -3.68
C LEU A 14 7.49 2.19 -4.68
N GLY A 15 8.59 2.94 -4.69
CA GLY A 15 8.77 4.10 -5.57
C GLY A 15 7.81 5.25 -5.30
N LEU A 16 7.19 5.31 -4.11
CA LEU A 16 6.17 6.31 -3.78
C LEU A 16 6.73 7.75 -3.74
N ASP A 17 8.01 7.88 -3.42
CA ASP A 17 8.75 9.15 -3.45
C ASP A 17 8.88 9.71 -4.88
N ARG A 18 9.08 8.83 -5.86
CA ARG A 18 9.26 9.19 -7.28
C ARG A 18 7.96 9.59 -7.98
N LEU A 19 6.81 9.27 -7.39
CA LEU A 19 5.49 9.62 -7.92
C LEU A 19 5.12 11.10 -7.69
N GLY A 20 6.04 11.91 -7.17
CA GLY A 20 5.78 13.34 -6.88
C GLY A 20 4.75 13.54 -5.77
N LEU A 21 4.50 12.52 -4.94
CA LEU A 21 3.58 12.60 -3.82
C LEU A 21 4.20 13.47 -2.73
N THR A 22 3.53 14.59 -2.39
CA THR A 22 3.98 15.48 -1.30
C THR A 22 4.05 14.79 0.07
N ARG A 23 3.35 13.65 0.24
CA ARG A 23 3.32 12.87 1.50
C ARG A 23 3.30 11.37 1.22
N PRO A 24 4.45 10.75 0.91
CA PRO A 24 4.53 9.31 0.64
C PRO A 24 4.13 8.46 1.85
N ASP A 25 4.37 8.95 3.08
CA ASP A 25 3.93 8.27 4.30
C ASP A 25 2.40 8.09 4.35
N ARG A 26 1.63 9.08 3.89
CA ARG A 26 0.16 8.95 3.83
C ARG A 26 -0.28 7.87 2.85
N ALA A 27 0.46 7.68 1.75
CA ALA A 27 0.17 6.59 0.82
C ALA A 27 0.42 5.23 1.48
N MET A 28 1.52 5.08 2.23
CA MET A 28 1.77 3.89 3.06
C MET A 28 0.66 3.65 4.07
N TYR A 29 0.25 4.67 4.84
CA TYR A 29 -0.86 4.55 5.78
C TYR A 29 -2.18 4.17 5.10
N ARG A 30 -2.43 4.61 3.87
CA ARG A 30 -3.60 4.18 3.09
C ARG A 30 -3.52 2.71 2.73
N LEU A 31 -2.35 2.22 2.33
CA LEU A 31 -2.14 0.79 2.04
C LEU A 31 -2.36 -0.06 3.29
N ILE A 32 -1.86 0.40 4.45
CA ILE A 32 -2.10 -0.25 5.75
C ILE A 32 -3.59 -0.25 6.09
N LYS A 33 -4.26 0.92 5.99
CA LYS A 33 -5.69 1.06 6.30
C LYS A 33 -6.57 0.20 5.37
N LYS A 34 -6.16 0.01 4.12
CA LYS A 34 -6.83 -0.88 3.15
C LYS A 34 -6.55 -2.37 3.42
N GLY A 35 -5.67 -2.71 4.36
CA GLY A 35 -5.21 -4.08 4.61
C GLY A 35 -4.49 -4.66 3.39
N ALA A 36 -3.73 -3.82 2.66
CA ALA A 36 -2.83 -4.25 1.59
C ALA A 36 -1.41 -4.46 2.12
N LEU A 37 -1.04 -3.79 3.22
CA LEU A 37 0.22 -4.00 3.96
C LEU A 37 -0.08 -4.29 5.42
N HIS A 38 0.61 -5.25 6.02
CA HIS A 38 0.50 -5.56 7.45
C HIS A 38 1.82 -5.24 8.16
N PRO A 39 1.98 -4.00 8.63
CA PRO A 39 3.21 -3.62 9.30
C PRO A 39 3.36 -4.38 10.62
N LYS A 40 4.54 -4.94 10.85
CA LYS A 40 4.97 -5.41 12.17
C LYS A 40 5.43 -4.21 12.98
N LYS A 41 5.07 -4.17 14.26
CA LYS A 41 5.53 -3.13 15.18
C LYS A 41 6.74 -3.64 15.95
N ILE A 42 7.91 -3.09 15.67
CA ILE A 42 9.18 -3.45 16.32
C ILE A 42 9.73 -2.18 16.97
N ALA A 43 9.97 -2.22 18.29
CA ALA A 43 10.48 -1.08 19.06
C ALA A 43 9.72 0.25 18.80
N GLY A 44 8.40 0.16 18.67
CA GLY A 44 7.54 1.33 18.41
C GLY A 44 7.50 1.81 16.95
N ARG A 45 8.28 1.22 16.04
CA ARG A 45 8.36 1.58 14.62
C ARG A 45 7.67 0.54 13.74
N PHE A 46 7.17 0.97 12.59
CA PHE A 46 6.62 0.06 11.58
C PHE A 46 7.73 -0.54 10.73
N ALA A 47 7.70 -1.87 10.67
CA ALA A 47 8.58 -2.73 9.90
C ALA A 47 7.74 -3.54 8.92
N PHE A 48 8.23 -3.70 7.71
CA PHE A 48 7.55 -4.38 6.62
C PHE A 48 8.40 -5.54 6.11
N ASP A 49 7.77 -6.68 5.83
CA ASP A 49 8.47 -7.78 5.18
C ASP A 49 8.57 -7.49 3.68
N LYS A 50 9.75 -7.69 3.10
CA LYS A 50 9.95 -7.52 1.66
C LYS A 50 8.96 -8.32 0.81
N ALA A 51 8.65 -9.56 1.23
CA ALA A 51 7.68 -10.39 0.53
C ALA A 51 6.27 -9.77 0.48
N GLU A 52 5.83 -9.07 1.54
CA GLU A 52 4.56 -8.35 1.51
C GLU A 52 4.63 -7.14 0.57
N LEU A 53 5.74 -6.43 0.55
CA LEU A 53 5.94 -5.30 -0.37
C LEU A 53 5.93 -5.79 -1.83
N ASP A 54 6.54 -6.93 -2.13
CA ASP A 54 6.50 -7.56 -3.45
C ASP A 54 5.07 -7.92 -3.87
N ILE A 55 4.25 -8.44 -2.95
CA ILE A 55 2.83 -8.70 -3.20
C ILE A 55 2.09 -7.40 -3.54
N VAL A 56 2.42 -6.28 -2.88
CA VAL A 56 1.81 -4.97 -3.19
C VAL A 56 2.29 -4.41 -4.52
N VAL A 57 3.57 -4.58 -4.87
CA VAL A 57 4.09 -4.21 -6.19
C VAL A 57 3.42 -5.03 -7.28
N ALA A 58 3.32 -6.35 -7.10
CA ALA A 58 2.76 -7.27 -8.09
C ALA A 58 1.25 -7.07 -8.30
N ASN A 59 0.49 -6.81 -7.23
CA ASN A 59 -0.96 -6.60 -7.33
C ASN A 59 -1.35 -5.13 -7.59
N GLY A 60 -0.47 -4.16 -7.34
CA GLY A 60 -0.78 -2.74 -7.37
C GLY A 60 -1.89 -2.33 -6.38
N ASP A 61 -2.46 -1.12 -6.53
CA ASP A 61 -3.66 -0.64 -5.80
C ASP A 61 -4.95 -1.38 -6.22
N GLN A 62 -4.87 -2.54 -6.88
CA GLN A 62 -6.02 -3.26 -7.44
C GLN A 62 -6.77 -4.11 -6.41
N LYS A 63 -6.99 -3.61 -5.18
CA LYS A 63 -8.04 -4.22 -4.33
C LYS A 63 -9.40 -3.88 -4.95
N ARG A 64 -9.93 -4.88 -5.67
CA ARG A 64 -11.29 -5.22 -6.20
C ARG A 64 -12.55 -4.51 -5.65
N GLY A 65 -12.49 -3.23 -5.29
CA GLY A 65 -13.60 -2.46 -4.72
C GLY A 65 -13.85 -1.11 -5.39
N ARG A 66 -13.10 -0.74 -6.44
CA ARG A 66 -13.47 0.42 -7.27
C ARG A 66 -14.53 0.05 -8.30
N GLY A 67 -15.65 -0.47 -7.80
CA GLY A 67 -16.91 -0.14 -8.45
C GLY A 67 -17.12 1.35 -8.24
N ARG A 68 -16.82 2.18 -9.25
CA ARG A 68 -17.75 3.28 -9.53
C ARG A 68 -19.11 2.59 -9.56
N PRO A 69 -20.09 2.93 -8.71
CA PRO A 69 -21.41 2.31 -8.82
C PRO A 69 -21.78 2.41 -10.29
N ARG A 70 -21.93 1.27 -10.98
CA ARG A 70 -22.45 1.27 -12.34
C ARG A 70 -23.80 1.95 -12.17
N LYS A 71 -23.97 3.13 -12.78
CA LYS A 71 -25.29 3.76 -12.84
C LYS A 71 -26.19 2.66 -13.41
N PHE A 72 -27.01 2.05 -12.57
CA PHE A 72 -28.16 1.29 -13.04
C PHE A 72 -29.03 2.34 -13.71
N GLN A 73 -28.84 2.53 -15.01
CA GLN A 73 -29.89 3.07 -15.85
C GLN A 73 -31.00 2.03 -15.84
N LEU A 74 -31.85 2.11 -14.82
CA LEU A 74 -33.22 1.61 -14.90
C LEU A 74 -33.87 2.41 -16.03
N ARG A 75 -33.76 1.90 -17.26
CA ARG A 75 -34.72 2.22 -18.30
C ARG A 75 -35.99 1.44 -17.94
N LYS A 76 -37.01 2.17 -17.52
CA LYS A 76 -38.40 1.80 -17.72
C LYS A 76 -38.96 2.74 -18.77
#